data_AF-A0A023GCI3-F1
#
_entry.id   AF-A0A023GCI3-F1
#
_cell.length_a   1.000
_cell.length_b   1.000
_cell.length_c   1.000
_cell.angle_alpha   90.00
_cell.angle_beta   90.00
_cell.angle_gamma   90.00
#
_symmetry.space_group_name_H-M   'P 1'
#
loop_
_entity.id
_entity.type
_entity.pdbx_description
1 polymer ?
#
loop_
_entity_poly.entity_id
_entity_poly.type
_entity_poly.pdbx_seq_one_letter_code
_entity_poly.pdbx_strand_id
1 'polypeptide(L)'
;MFRCALHGHKHESRATVPFPVALALLLLWALPSSCEPTVFHERVSGAVGAGNYSYYTLSKPGAVTILVHPLAGDPDLYVAERNVQPTFDLDSHCMQSTTCGHERVDLPRTFGRPVGIGIYGHPSHELSLYELEVRVDDSTENLLFYDYGYVASHQPDSHHHYNSPTVHEEEVDDSGPSEEISLLWTFLLGLLKILLEILQG
;
A
#
# COMPACT_ATOMS: atom_id res chain seq x y z
N MET A 1 81.06 32.58 -16.91
CA MET A 1 80.15 33.53 -16.21
C MET A 1 78.74 33.03 -16.50
N PHE A 2 77.88 32.56 -15.60
CA PHE A 2 77.70 32.69 -14.16
C PHE A 2 77.20 31.35 -13.57
N ARG A 3 77.51 31.10 -12.30
CA ARG A 3 76.92 30.05 -11.45
C ARG A 3 75.46 30.40 -11.12
N CYS A 4 74.62 29.38 -10.96
CA CYS A 4 73.70 29.32 -9.82
C CYS A 4 73.30 27.88 -9.52
N ALA A 5 73.63 27.45 -8.30
CA ALA A 5 73.02 26.31 -7.63
C ALA A 5 71.74 26.80 -6.94
N LEU A 6 70.72 25.94 -6.83
CA LEU A 6 69.83 25.94 -5.67
C LEU A 6 69.13 24.57 -5.52
N HIS A 7 69.20 24.11 -4.29
CA HIS A 7 68.67 22.89 -3.70
C HIS A 7 67.15 22.91 -3.68
N GLY A 8 66.50 21.74 -3.78
CA GLY A 8 65.07 21.59 -3.59
C GLY A 8 64.66 20.14 -3.32
N HIS A 9 64.77 19.73 -2.06
CA HIS A 9 64.20 18.48 -1.53
C HIS A 9 62.68 18.47 -1.76
N LYS A 10 62.14 17.48 -2.48
CA LYS A 10 60.70 17.19 -2.50
C LYS A 10 60.42 16.01 -1.58
N HIS A 11 59.88 16.32 -0.41
CA HIS A 11 59.42 15.35 0.57
C HIS A 11 58.05 14.81 0.13
N GLU A 12 57.99 13.56 -0.30
CA GLU A 12 56.75 12.87 -0.62
C GLU A 12 56.08 12.46 0.69
N SER A 13 55.14 13.27 1.17
CA SER A 13 54.40 12.98 2.39
C SER A 13 53.29 11.99 2.09
N ARG A 14 53.56 10.71 2.35
CA ARG A 14 52.56 9.64 2.31
C ARG A 14 51.61 9.86 3.49
N ALA A 15 50.42 10.38 3.21
CA ALA A 15 49.39 10.60 4.23
C ALA A 15 48.93 9.22 4.76
N THR A 16 49.40 8.86 5.95
CA THR A 16 48.94 7.67 6.67
C THR A 16 47.67 8.03 7.41
N VAL A 17 46.53 7.51 6.95
CA VAL A 17 45.27 7.68 7.66
C VAL A 17 45.33 6.89 8.97
N PRO A 18 45.08 7.50 10.13
CA PRO A 18 45.14 6.81 11.41
C PRO A 18 44.06 5.72 11.48
N PHE A 19 44.44 4.54 11.97
CA PHE A 19 43.59 3.35 12.14
C PHE A 19 42.16 3.60 12.67
N PRO A 20 41.92 4.46 13.69
CA PRO A 20 40.55 4.73 14.14
C PRO A 20 39.65 5.41 13.09
N VAL A 21 40.23 6.21 12.20
CA VAL A 21 39.49 6.86 11.11
C VAL A 21 39.14 5.83 10.03
N ALA A 22 40.05 4.91 9.73
CA ALA A 22 39.78 3.80 8.81
C ALA A 22 38.68 2.86 9.35
N LEU A 23 38.67 2.59 10.66
CA LEU A 23 37.64 1.80 11.32
C LEU A 23 36.28 2.50 11.32
N ALA A 24 36.24 3.82 11.58
CA ALA A 24 35.01 4.60 11.52
C ALA A 24 34.42 4.64 10.10
N LEU A 25 35.26 4.76 9.07
CA LEU A 25 34.84 4.70 7.67
C LEU A 25 34.32 3.30 7.29
N LEU A 26 34.94 2.24 7.79
CA LEU A 26 34.45 0.86 7.63
C LEU A 26 33.09 0.64 8.31
N LEU A 27 32.89 1.20 9.51
CA LEU A 27 31.62 1.10 10.23
C LEU A 27 30.50 1.91 9.56
N LEU A 28 30.80 3.07 8.97
CA LEU A 28 29.83 3.82 8.15
C LEU A 28 29.44 3.06 6.88
N TRP A 29 30.36 2.30 6.29
CA TRP A 29 30.04 1.47 5.11
C TRP A 29 29.29 0.19 5.49
N ALA A 30 29.41 -0.26 6.73
CA ALA A 30 28.73 -1.44 7.28
C ALA A 30 27.31 -1.15 7.81
N LEU A 31 26.84 0.10 7.76
CA LEU A 31 25.44 0.40 8.04
C LEU A 31 24.59 -0.32 6.98
N PRO A 32 23.68 -1.24 7.38
CA PRO A 32 22.77 -1.85 6.44
C PRO A 32 21.96 -0.73 5.79
N SER A 33 22.12 -0.53 4.48
CA SER A 33 21.17 0.28 3.72
C SER A 33 19.80 -0.30 4.01
N SER A 34 18.89 0.49 4.59
CA SER A 34 17.52 0.04 4.75
C SER A 34 17.03 -0.32 3.34
N CYS A 35 16.84 -1.61 3.10
CA CYS A 35 16.29 -2.09 1.85
C CYS A 35 14.85 -1.60 1.83
N GLU A 36 14.62 -0.50 1.13
CA GLU A 36 13.27 0.01 0.90
C GLU A 36 12.48 -1.13 0.24
N PRO A 37 11.30 -1.48 0.76
CA PRO A 37 10.52 -2.57 0.19
C PRO A 37 10.32 -2.32 -1.31
N THR A 38 10.48 -3.36 -2.12
CA THR A 38 10.42 -3.23 -3.58
C THR A 38 8.98 -2.91 -4.00
N VAL A 39 8.65 -1.63 -4.09
CA VAL A 39 7.38 -1.15 -4.63
C VAL A 39 7.49 -1.17 -6.15
N PHE A 40 6.63 -1.95 -6.81
CA PHE A 40 6.50 -1.80 -8.25
C PHE A 40 5.66 -0.55 -8.53
N HIS A 41 6.16 0.31 -9.40
CA HIS A 41 5.52 1.57 -9.76
C HIS A 41 5.68 1.80 -11.25
N GLU A 42 4.58 1.88 -11.98
CA GLU A 42 4.55 2.12 -13.41
C GLU A 42 3.53 3.20 -13.77
N ARG A 43 3.89 4.01 -14.77
CA ARG A 43 3.01 5.03 -15.35
C ARG A 43 2.94 4.87 -16.85
N VAL A 44 1.73 4.95 -17.40
CA VAL A 44 1.45 4.79 -18.83
C VAL A 44 0.49 5.89 -19.28
N SER A 45 0.86 6.65 -20.30
CA SER A 45 -0.06 7.60 -20.93
C SER A 45 -0.97 6.89 -21.93
N GLY A 46 -2.23 7.31 -21.99
CA GLY A 46 -3.25 6.73 -22.85
C GLY A 46 -4.24 7.75 -23.40
N ALA A 47 -5.02 7.31 -24.38
CA ALA A 47 -6.09 8.07 -24.99
C ALA A 47 -7.26 7.12 -25.28
N VAL A 48 -8.48 7.53 -24.95
CA VAL A 48 -9.69 6.74 -25.17
C VAL A 48 -10.80 7.63 -25.72
N GLY A 49 -11.46 7.18 -26.79
CA GLY A 49 -12.59 7.91 -27.38
C GLY A 49 -13.88 7.74 -26.57
N ALA A 50 -14.82 8.66 -26.78
CA ALA A 50 -16.17 8.59 -26.23
C ALA A 50 -16.81 7.20 -26.43
N GLY A 51 -17.32 6.61 -25.34
CA GLY A 51 -18.01 5.32 -25.38
C GLY A 51 -17.10 4.11 -25.64
N ASN A 52 -15.77 4.29 -25.66
CA ASN A 52 -14.81 3.23 -25.91
C ASN A 52 -13.96 2.93 -24.67
N TYR A 53 -13.17 1.85 -24.74
CA TYR A 53 -12.33 1.37 -23.66
C TYR A 53 -10.85 1.25 -24.05
N SER A 54 -9.99 1.46 -23.07
CA SER A 54 -8.61 0.96 -23.05
C SER A 54 -8.47 -0.06 -21.92
N TYR A 55 -7.81 -1.19 -22.20
CA TYR A 55 -7.68 -2.28 -21.24
C TYR A 55 -6.23 -2.55 -20.86
N TYR A 56 -6.00 -2.76 -19.57
CA TYR A 56 -4.73 -3.14 -18.99
C TYR A 56 -4.90 -4.32 -18.04
N THR A 57 -3.84 -5.10 -17.86
CA THR A 57 -3.87 -6.27 -16.98
C THR A 57 -2.66 -6.29 -16.05
N LEU A 58 -2.90 -6.55 -14.77
CA LEU A 58 -1.84 -6.69 -13.77
C LEU A 58 -1.89 -8.08 -13.12
N SER A 59 -0.82 -8.86 -13.31
CA SER A 59 -0.69 -10.20 -12.72
C SER A 59 0.19 -10.23 -11.47
N LYS A 60 0.84 -9.11 -11.11
CA LYS A 60 1.75 -9.07 -9.95
C LYS A 60 0.98 -9.26 -8.63
N PRO A 61 1.49 -10.09 -7.70
CA PRO A 61 0.93 -10.19 -6.35
C PRO A 61 1.25 -8.92 -5.54
N GLY A 62 0.48 -8.68 -4.47
CA GLY A 62 0.63 -7.51 -3.60
C GLY A 62 -0.64 -6.67 -3.54
N ALA A 63 -0.70 -5.75 -2.58
CA ALA A 63 -1.74 -4.71 -2.55
C ALA A 63 -1.49 -3.73 -3.68
N VAL A 64 -2.55 -3.19 -4.29
CA VAL A 64 -2.44 -2.35 -5.49
C VAL A 64 -3.15 -1.04 -5.27
N THR A 65 -2.49 0.05 -5.62
CA THR A 65 -3.15 1.34 -5.81
C THR A 65 -3.14 1.66 -7.30
N ILE A 66 -4.32 1.89 -7.86
CA ILE A 66 -4.50 2.35 -9.24
C ILE A 66 -4.96 3.80 -9.18
N LEU A 67 -4.27 4.68 -9.90
CA LEU A 67 -4.69 6.06 -10.12
C LEU A 67 -4.82 6.35 -11.61
N VAL A 68 -5.82 7.15 -11.97
CA VAL A 68 -5.94 7.73 -13.30
C VAL A 68 -5.89 9.24 -13.15
N HIS A 69 -4.95 9.86 -13.86
CA HIS A 69 -4.79 11.30 -13.93
C HIS A 69 -5.32 11.80 -15.28
N PRO A 70 -6.52 12.41 -15.33
CA PRO A 70 -7.00 13.01 -16.57
C PRO A 70 -6.11 14.19 -16.98
N LEU A 71 -5.69 14.17 -18.23
CA LEU A 71 -5.02 15.28 -18.90
C LEU A 71 -6.02 16.11 -19.72
N ALA A 72 -7.06 15.46 -20.24
CA ALA A 72 -8.22 16.06 -20.91
C ALA A 72 -9.38 15.07 -20.92
N GLY A 73 -10.62 15.57 -21.04
CA GLY A 73 -11.82 14.73 -21.03
C GLY A 73 -12.13 14.16 -19.65
N ASP A 74 -12.84 13.03 -19.63
CA ASP A 74 -13.37 12.39 -18.42
C ASP A 74 -13.22 10.87 -18.54
N PRO A 75 -12.04 10.32 -18.17
CA PRO A 75 -11.78 8.89 -18.18
C PRO A 75 -12.25 8.23 -16.88
N ASP A 76 -13.20 7.30 -16.99
CA ASP A 76 -13.72 6.53 -15.86
C ASP A 76 -12.93 5.23 -15.65
N LEU A 77 -12.75 4.81 -14.40
CA LEU A 77 -11.96 3.63 -14.00
C LEU A 77 -12.86 2.48 -13.54
N TYR A 78 -12.68 1.31 -14.14
CA TYR A 78 -13.34 0.06 -13.77
C TYR A 78 -12.32 -1.05 -13.55
N VAL A 79 -12.50 -1.85 -12.50
CA VAL A 79 -11.52 -2.86 -12.07
C VAL A 79 -12.22 -4.17 -11.73
N ALA A 80 -11.68 -5.29 -12.22
CA ALA A 80 -12.23 -6.62 -11.96
C ALA A 80 -11.17 -7.65 -11.58
N GLU A 81 -11.63 -8.65 -10.83
CA GLU A 81 -10.89 -9.89 -10.62
C GLU A 81 -11.10 -10.85 -11.79
N ARG A 82 -10.02 -11.39 -12.35
CA ARG A 82 -10.01 -12.49 -13.36
C ARG A 82 -10.71 -12.17 -14.68
N ASN A 83 -11.50 -11.11 -14.77
CA ASN A 83 -11.98 -10.51 -16.01
C ASN A 83 -10.97 -9.46 -16.47
N VAL A 84 -10.37 -9.66 -17.65
CA VAL A 84 -9.38 -8.74 -18.23
C VAL A 84 -9.98 -7.55 -18.96
N GLN A 85 -11.31 -7.53 -19.15
CA GLN A 85 -12.04 -6.47 -19.86
C GLN A 85 -13.28 -6.04 -19.06
N PRO A 86 -13.10 -5.40 -17.89
CA PRO A 86 -14.23 -4.85 -17.14
C PRO A 86 -14.87 -3.67 -17.88
N THR A 87 -16.18 -3.54 -17.78
CA THR A 87 -16.95 -2.46 -18.41
C THR A 87 -17.76 -1.70 -17.36
N PHE A 88 -18.57 -0.73 -17.79
CA PHE A 88 -19.49 -0.03 -16.88
C PHE A 88 -20.61 -0.94 -16.37
N ASP A 89 -20.86 -2.09 -17.01
CA ASP A 89 -21.87 -3.05 -16.56
C ASP A 89 -21.51 -3.60 -15.17
N LEU A 90 -22.48 -3.60 -14.25
CA LEU A 90 -22.29 -3.99 -12.85
C LEU A 90 -21.76 -5.43 -12.69
N ASP A 91 -22.13 -6.33 -13.61
CA ASP A 91 -21.69 -7.72 -13.58
C ASP A 91 -20.26 -7.93 -14.12
N SER A 92 -19.66 -6.87 -14.67
CA SER A 92 -18.37 -6.94 -15.37
C SER A 92 -17.19 -6.40 -14.56
N HIS A 93 -17.45 -5.71 -13.44
CA HIS A 93 -16.43 -5.13 -12.56
C HIS A 93 -16.72 -5.40 -11.08
N CYS A 94 -15.68 -5.31 -10.25
CA CYS A 94 -15.79 -5.47 -8.81
C CYS A 94 -15.64 -4.13 -8.07
N MET A 95 -14.85 -3.21 -8.63
CA MET A 95 -14.56 -1.89 -8.07
C MET A 95 -14.57 -0.87 -9.22
N GLN A 96 -14.94 0.36 -8.92
CA GLN A 96 -14.93 1.46 -9.89
C GLN A 96 -14.66 2.80 -9.21
N SER A 97 -14.22 3.77 -10.01
CA SER A 97 -14.17 5.19 -9.68
C SER A 97 -14.57 5.95 -10.94
N THR A 98 -15.63 6.75 -10.83
CA THR A 98 -16.23 7.48 -11.96
C THR A 98 -16.51 8.93 -11.55
N THR A 99 -15.48 9.62 -11.08
CA THR A 99 -15.57 11.02 -10.66
C THR A 99 -15.17 11.95 -11.80
N CYS A 100 -15.48 13.24 -11.71
CA CYS A 100 -15.04 14.22 -12.72
C CYS A 100 -13.58 14.67 -12.48
N GLY A 101 -12.74 13.81 -11.91
CA GLY A 101 -11.47 14.17 -11.29
C GLY A 101 -10.44 13.05 -11.39
N HIS A 102 -9.61 12.94 -10.36
CA HIS A 102 -8.63 11.86 -10.31
C HIS A 102 -9.29 10.58 -9.85
N GLU A 103 -9.24 9.54 -10.68
CA GLU A 103 -9.77 8.25 -10.29
C GLU A 103 -8.77 7.50 -9.42
N ARG A 104 -9.28 6.85 -8.36
CA ARG A 104 -8.45 6.07 -7.45
C ARG A 104 -9.19 4.82 -6.99
N VAL A 105 -8.53 3.68 -7.12
CA VAL A 105 -8.98 2.41 -6.55
C VAL A 105 -7.82 1.77 -5.79
N ASP A 106 -8.07 1.38 -4.54
CA ASP A 106 -7.16 0.62 -3.70
C ASP A 106 -7.65 -0.82 -3.59
N LEU A 107 -6.82 -1.77 -4.02
CA LEU A 107 -7.10 -3.20 -4.03
C LEU A 107 -6.30 -3.90 -2.94
N PRO A 108 -6.93 -4.76 -2.13
CA PRO A 108 -6.20 -5.58 -1.18
C PRO A 108 -5.32 -6.59 -1.92
N ARG A 109 -4.37 -7.17 -1.20
CA ARG A 109 -3.55 -8.29 -1.69
C ARG A 109 -4.40 -9.50 -2.10
N THR A 110 -5.53 -9.71 -1.41
CA THR A 110 -6.46 -10.82 -1.63
C THR A 110 -7.30 -10.68 -2.91
N PHE A 111 -7.27 -9.50 -3.56
CA PHE A 111 -8.00 -9.25 -4.80
C PHE A 111 -7.50 -10.18 -5.91
N GLY A 112 -8.42 -10.89 -6.55
CA GLY A 112 -8.15 -11.88 -7.57
C GLY A 112 -7.26 -11.38 -8.70
N ARG A 113 -6.37 -12.27 -9.19
CA ARG A 113 -5.45 -12.01 -10.30
C ARG A 113 -5.80 -12.87 -11.53
N PRO A 114 -5.55 -12.39 -12.76
CA PRO A 114 -5.08 -11.04 -13.09
C PRO A 114 -6.13 -9.97 -12.73
N VAL A 115 -5.66 -8.78 -12.36
CA VAL A 115 -6.53 -7.59 -12.27
C VAL A 115 -6.77 -7.11 -13.68
N GLY A 116 -8.03 -7.06 -14.11
CA GLY A 116 -8.41 -6.30 -15.30
C GLY A 116 -8.68 -4.86 -14.92
N ILE A 117 -8.16 -3.94 -15.72
CA ILE A 117 -8.33 -2.49 -15.57
C ILE A 117 -8.92 -1.98 -16.88
N GLY A 118 -10.11 -1.40 -16.82
CA GLY A 118 -10.79 -0.78 -17.94
C GLY A 118 -10.85 0.73 -17.72
N ILE A 119 -10.33 1.50 -18.67
CA ILE A 119 -10.47 2.94 -18.72
C ILE A 119 -11.51 3.27 -19.79
N TYR A 120 -12.62 3.85 -19.38
CA TYR A 120 -13.73 4.19 -20.27
C TYR A 120 -13.73 5.68 -20.59
N GLY A 121 -13.90 6.04 -21.86
CA GLY A 121 -14.09 7.45 -22.25
C GLY A 121 -15.55 7.87 -22.05
N HIS A 122 -15.83 8.73 -21.07
CA HIS A 122 -17.19 9.18 -20.83
C HIS A 122 -17.79 9.90 -22.07
N PRO A 123 -19.03 9.60 -22.50
CA PRO A 123 -19.59 10.12 -23.75
C PRO A 123 -19.76 11.64 -23.85
N SER A 124 -19.66 12.38 -22.73
CA SER A 124 -19.70 13.85 -22.73
C SER A 124 -18.44 14.50 -23.35
N HIS A 125 -17.37 13.72 -23.53
CA HIS A 125 -16.12 14.17 -24.13
C HIS A 125 -15.75 13.27 -25.29
N GLU A 126 -15.49 13.85 -26.47
CA GLU A 126 -15.13 13.08 -27.68
C GLU A 126 -13.86 12.23 -27.48
N LEU A 127 -12.92 12.73 -26.68
CA LEU A 127 -11.65 12.09 -26.38
C LEU A 127 -11.24 12.40 -24.94
N SER A 128 -10.84 11.36 -24.21
CA SER A 128 -10.20 11.45 -22.90
C SER A 128 -8.72 11.08 -23.00
N LEU A 129 -7.85 11.96 -22.53
CA LEU A 129 -6.40 11.74 -22.42
C LEU A 129 -6.05 11.55 -20.95
N TYR A 130 -5.19 10.58 -20.64
CA TYR A 130 -4.89 10.25 -19.24
C TYR A 130 -3.49 9.70 -19.05
N GLU A 131 -3.03 9.73 -17.80
CA GLU A 131 -1.91 8.94 -17.29
C GLU A 131 -2.43 7.92 -16.27
N LEU A 132 -2.25 6.64 -16.57
CA LEU A 132 -2.53 5.53 -15.67
C LEU A 132 -1.30 5.27 -14.81
N GLU A 133 -1.45 5.34 -13.49
CA GLU A 133 -0.42 5.01 -12.51
C GLU A 133 -0.82 3.77 -11.72
N VAL A 134 0.08 2.78 -11.67
CA VAL A 134 -0.11 1.54 -10.92
C VAL A 134 1.03 1.38 -9.93
N ARG A 135 0.69 1.29 -8.65
CA ARG A 135 1.62 0.98 -7.56
C ARG A 135 1.26 -0.36 -6.94
N VAL A 136 2.25 -1.22 -6.72
CA VAL A 136 2.08 -2.52 -6.06
C VAL A 136 3.04 -2.61 -4.89
N ASP A 137 2.46 -2.82 -3.71
CA ASP A 137 3.18 -3.08 -2.47
C ASP A 137 3.07 -4.57 -2.14
N ASP A 138 4.20 -5.27 -2.26
CA ASP A 138 4.32 -6.69 -1.93
C ASP A 138 4.87 -6.92 -0.51
N SER A 139 4.99 -5.89 0.32
CA SER A 139 5.41 -6.06 1.71
C SER A 139 4.37 -6.85 2.52
N THR A 140 4.85 -7.74 3.39
CA THR A 140 4.03 -8.52 4.33
C THR A 140 3.64 -7.72 5.57
N GLU A 141 4.27 -6.58 5.81
CA GLU A 141 4.02 -5.70 6.96
C GLU A 141 2.65 -4.99 6.87
N ASN A 142 2.12 -4.80 5.66
CA ASN A 142 0.84 -4.12 5.42
C ASN A 142 -0.38 -5.05 5.40
N LEU A 143 -0.22 -6.33 5.75
CA LEU A 143 -1.29 -7.33 5.68
C LEU A 143 -2.47 -7.04 6.62
N LEU A 144 -2.21 -6.55 7.84
CA LEU A 144 -3.27 -6.38 8.83
C LEU A 144 -4.14 -5.13 8.59
N PHE A 145 -3.59 -4.07 7.98
CA PHE A 145 -4.31 -2.81 7.81
C PHE A 145 -5.26 -2.84 6.60
N TYR A 146 -4.80 -3.34 5.45
CA TYR A 146 -5.60 -3.35 4.22
C TYR A 146 -6.63 -4.49 4.18
N ASP A 147 -6.31 -5.66 4.72
CA ASP A 147 -7.23 -6.82 4.67
C ASP A 147 -8.41 -6.61 5.62
N TYR A 148 -8.19 -6.05 6.82
CA TYR A 148 -9.27 -5.77 7.77
C TYR A 148 -10.27 -4.74 7.22
N GLY A 149 -9.79 -3.68 6.55
CA GLY A 149 -10.65 -2.68 5.92
C GLY A 149 -11.45 -3.23 4.72
N TYR A 150 -10.83 -4.10 3.93
CA TYR A 150 -11.51 -4.76 2.80
C TYR A 150 -12.59 -5.75 3.28
N VAL A 151 -12.28 -6.60 4.25
CA VAL A 151 -13.26 -7.55 4.83
C VAL A 151 -14.42 -6.82 5.51
N ALA A 152 -14.15 -5.73 6.23
CA ALA A 152 -15.21 -4.95 6.88
C ALA A 152 -16.16 -4.26 5.89
N SER A 153 -15.69 -3.92 4.68
CA SER A 153 -16.52 -3.27 3.65
C SER A 153 -17.32 -4.25 2.77
N HIS A 154 -16.91 -5.52 2.70
CA HIS A 154 -17.55 -6.56 1.88
C HIS A 154 -18.36 -7.57 2.71
N GLN A 155 -18.73 -7.22 3.94
CA GLN A 155 -19.62 -8.05 4.73
C GLN A 155 -21.00 -8.09 4.04
N PRO A 156 -21.50 -9.25 3.61
CA PRO A 156 -22.81 -9.33 3.00
C PRO A 156 -23.84 -8.89 4.03
N ASP A 157 -24.66 -7.90 3.65
CA ASP A 157 -25.85 -7.49 4.39
C ASP A 157 -26.79 -8.71 4.53
N SER A 158 -26.59 -9.50 5.58
CA SER A 158 -27.60 -10.43 6.05
C SER A 158 -28.65 -9.59 6.76
N HIS A 159 -29.56 -9.01 5.98
CA HIS A 159 -30.83 -8.47 6.47
C HIS A 159 -31.65 -9.60 7.12
N HIS A 160 -31.35 -9.95 8.35
CA HIS A 160 -32.27 -10.68 9.22
C HIS A 160 -33.19 -9.67 9.89
N HIS A 161 -34.37 -9.54 9.27
CA HIS A 161 -35.55 -8.89 9.81
C HIS A 161 -35.95 -9.57 11.13
N TYR A 162 -35.50 -9.01 12.27
CA TYR A 162 -36.02 -9.41 13.57
C TYR A 162 -37.22 -8.54 13.93
N ASN A 163 -38.42 -9.06 13.62
CA ASN A 163 -39.63 -8.67 14.33
C ASN A 163 -39.40 -8.95 15.81
N SER A 164 -39.69 -7.97 16.65
CA SER A 164 -39.71 -8.15 18.11
C SER A 164 -40.97 -8.93 18.50
N PRO A 165 -40.82 -9.98 19.32
CA PRO A 165 -41.76 -10.19 20.39
C PRO A 165 -41.07 -10.33 21.75
N THR A 166 -41.75 -9.73 22.71
CA THR A 166 -41.69 -9.86 24.16
C THR A 166 -41.33 -11.25 24.70
N VAL A 167 -40.33 -11.26 25.60
CA VAL A 167 -40.13 -12.05 26.83
C VAL A 167 -40.77 -13.44 26.88
N HIS A 168 -39.91 -14.47 26.90
CA HIS A 168 -39.95 -15.57 27.87
C HIS A 168 -38.52 -16.08 28.09
N GLU A 169 -38.15 -16.18 29.37
CA GLU A 169 -36.87 -16.65 29.92
C GLU A 169 -36.77 -18.18 29.85
N GLU A 170 -35.56 -18.69 29.50
CA GLU A 170 -34.96 -20.04 29.70
C GLU A 170 -33.92 -20.21 28.56
N GLU A 171 -32.66 -20.63 28.70
CA GLU A 171 -31.80 -21.17 29.75
C GLU A 171 -30.33 -20.90 29.33
N VAL A 172 -29.41 -20.88 30.29
CA VAL A 172 -27.98 -20.56 30.24
C VAL A 172 -27.16 -21.36 29.20
N ASP A 173 -26.26 -20.69 28.46
CA ASP A 173 -24.96 -21.26 28.07
C ASP A 173 -23.83 -20.26 28.37
N ASP A 174 -23.08 -20.60 29.41
CA ASP A 174 -21.95 -19.87 29.99
C ASP A 174 -20.70 -20.14 29.15
N SER A 175 -20.59 -19.45 28.01
CA SER A 175 -19.31 -19.33 27.32
C SER A 175 -18.56 -18.14 27.91
N GLY A 176 -17.85 -18.40 29.01
CA GLY A 176 -16.88 -17.46 29.58
C GLY A 176 -15.88 -16.97 28.51
N PRO A 177 -15.26 -15.78 28.71
CA PRO A 177 -14.27 -15.28 27.77
C PRO A 177 -13.20 -16.36 27.54
N SER A 178 -12.89 -16.65 26.27
CA SER A 178 -11.90 -17.64 25.89
C SER A 178 -10.62 -17.46 26.72
N GLU A 179 -9.97 -18.55 27.10
CA GLU A 179 -8.81 -18.54 28.03
C GLU A 179 -7.73 -17.52 27.59
N GLU A 180 -7.61 -17.26 26.29
CA GLU A 180 -6.71 -16.26 25.73
C GLU A 180 -7.09 -14.81 26.10
N ILE A 181 -8.38 -14.47 26.15
CA ILE A 181 -8.86 -13.16 26.60
C ILE A 181 -8.55 -12.98 28.09
N SER A 182 -8.70 -14.02 28.91
CA SER A 182 -8.34 -13.98 30.33
C SER A 182 -6.83 -13.77 30.55
N LEU A 183 -5.99 -14.39 29.73
CA LEU A 183 -4.53 -14.21 29.77
C LEU A 183 -4.09 -12.80 29.32
N LEU A 184 -4.70 -12.27 28.26
CA LEU A 184 -4.42 -10.92 27.79
C LEU A 184 -4.86 -9.86 28.79
N TRP A 185 -6.01 -10.07 29.44
CA TRP A 185 -6.54 -9.11 30.41
C TRP A 185 -5.73 -9.08 31.71
N THR A 186 -5.23 -10.23 32.17
CA THR A 186 -4.31 -10.28 33.33
C THR A 186 -2.97 -9.61 33.05
N PHE A 187 -2.41 -9.81 31.84
CA PHE A 187 -1.20 -9.11 31.42
C PHE A 187 -1.41 -7.59 31.34
N LEU A 188 -2.54 -7.15 30.77
CA LEU A 188 -2.91 -5.73 30.66
C LEU A 188 -3.00 -5.06 32.04
N LEU A 189 -3.66 -5.70 33.00
CA LEU A 189 -3.74 -5.19 34.37
C LEU A 189 -2.37 -5.13 35.06
N GLY A 190 -1.51 -6.12 34.81
CA GLY A 190 -0.13 -6.13 35.32
C GLY A 190 0.69 -4.98 34.78
N LEU A 191 0.64 -4.72 33.48
CA LEU A 191 1.33 -3.61 32.84
C LEU A 191 0.81 -2.25 33.35
N LEU A 192 -0.50 -2.10 33.46
CA LEU A 192 -1.14 -0.88 33.95
C LEU A 192 -0.72 -0.56 35.38
N LYS A 193 -0.60 -1.59 36.24
CA LYS A 193 -0.15 -1.44 37.63
C LYS A 193 1.28 -0.92 37.71
N ILE A 194 2.19 -1.48 36.90
CA ILE A 194 3.60 -1.03 36.86
C ILE A 194 3.70 0.43 36.42
N LEU A 195 2.94 0.82 35.39
CA LEU A 195 2.93 2.20 34.91
C LEU A 195 2.39 3.18 35.97
N LEU A 196 1.36 2.79 36.72
CA LEU A 196 0.81 3.59 37.83
C LEU A 196 1.80 3.73 38.98
N GLU A 197 2.52 2.67 39.33
CA GLU A 197 3.56 2.70 40.37
C GLU A 197 4.71 3.64 39.99
N ILE A 198 5.11 3.69 38.72
CA ILE A 198 6.13 4.62 38.22
C ILE A 198 5.63 6.08 38.22
N LEU A 199 4.33 6.30 38.01
CA LEU A 199 3.77 7.66 37.98
C LEU A 199 3.53 8.24 39.38
N GLN A 200 3.40 7.39 40.41
CA GLN A 200 3.10 7.78 41.79
C GLN A 200 4.32 7.75 42.73
N GLY A 201 5.47 7.27 42.25
CA GLY A 201 6.77 7.33 42.96
C GLY A 201 7.67 8.43 42.42
#